data_AF-A0A523Y8M0-F1
#
_entry.id   AF-A0A523Y8M0-F1
#
_cell.length_a   1.000
_cell.length_b   1.000
_cell.length_c   1.000
_cell.angle_alpha   90.00
_cell.angle_beta   90.00
_cell.angle_gamma   90.00
#
_symmetry.space_group_name_H-M   'P 1'
#
loop_
_entity.id
_entity.type
_entity.pdbx_description
1 polymer ?
#
loop_
_entity_poly.entity_id
_entity_poly.type
_entity_poly.pdbx_seq_one_letter_code
_entity_poly.pdbx_strand_id
1 'polypeptide(L)'
;MSQLGCSTRLLVIIAAIVAILFIVGLIGGAIGQALDIESPGFLHVPVLEIHEFFKGDAIFEVGGFSISNTMIAAWVTVVLVVGIALAATRKMRIIPRRLQGLVEVGLEALLNFVEGVAGKKNGRRFFPVVATIFIFVIFNAYLALFPFFGP
;
A
#
# COMPACT_ATOMS: atom_id res chain seq x y z
N MET A 1 -36.64 32.06 -15.89
CA MET A 1 -35.57 31.14 -15.43
C MET A 1 -35.61 29.88 -16.30
N SER A 2 -35.08 29.96 -17.53
CA SER A 2 -35.21 28.89 -18.55
C SER A 2 -34.05 28.98 -19.55
N GLN A 3 -32.84 28.66 -19.09
CA GLN A 3 -31.65 28.50 -19.93
C GLN A 3 -30.70 27.49 -19.27
N LEU A 4 -31.17 26.25 -19.05
CA LEU A 4 -30.27 25.09 -18.97
C LEU A 4 -30.45 24.27 -20.25
N GLY A 5 -30.15 24.91 -21.38
CA GLY A 5 -29.97 24.27 -22.67
C GLY A 5 -28.61 23.58 -22.77
N CYS A 6 -28.17 22.87 -21.71
CA CYS A 6 -27.10 21.89 -21.83
C CYS A 6 -27.71 20.65 -22.50
N SER A 7 -27.88 20.82 -23.81
CA SER A 7 -28.38 19.92 -24.84
C SER A 7 -28.46 18.46 -24.40
N THR A 8 -29.66 17.89 -24.34
CA THR A 8 -29.91 16.45 -24.12
C THR A 8 -29.03 15.58 -25.03
N ARG A 9 -28.66 16.09 -26.22
CA ARG A 9 -27.71 15.44 -27.14
C ARG A 9 -26.30 15.31 -26.55
N LEU A 10 -25.81 16.32 -25.82
CA LEU A 10 -24.52 16.27 -25.13
C LEU A 10 -24.51 15.23 -24.02
N LEU A 11 -25.58 15.16 -23.22
CA LEU A 11 -25.73 14.13 -22.18
C LEU A 11 -25.78 12.72 -22.77
N VAL A 12 -26.49 12.54 -23.89
CA VAL A 12 -26.55 11.25 -24.60
C VAL A 12 -25.18 10.87 -25.16
N ILE A 13 -24.42 11.81 -25.71
CA ILE A 13 -23.06 11.56 -26.22
C ILE A 13 -22.12 11.18 -25.07
N ILE A 14 -22.14 11.91 -23.96
CA ILE A 14 -21.30 11.60 -22.79
C ILE A 14 -21.66 10.23 -22.22
N ALA A 15 -22.95 9.93 -22.07
CA ALA A 15 -23.42 8.63 -21.59
C ALA A 15 -23.00 7.49 -22.53
N ALA A 16 -23.05 7.70 -23.85
CA ALA A 16 -22.60 6.73 -24.84
C ALA A 16 -21.08 6.50 -24.75
N ILE A 17 -20.28 7.56 -24.60
CA ILE A 17 -18.83 7.44 -24.43
C ILE A 17 -18.50 6.67 -23.13
N VAL A 18 -19.16 6.99 -22.03
CA VAL A 18 -18.96 6.29 -20.74
C VAL A 18 -19.36 4.83 -20.85
N ALA A 19 -20.48 4.50 -21.51
CA ALA A 19 -20.92 3.13 -21.72
C ALA A 19 -19.93 2.35 -22.60
N ILE A 20 -19.40 2.96 -23.67
CA ILE A 20 -18.38 2.35 -24.53
C ILE A 20 -17.10 2.10 -23.73
N LEU A 21 -16.62 3.08 -22.95
CA LEU A 21 -15.43 2.91 -22.11
C LEU A 21 -15.63 1.82 -21.05
N PHE A 22 -16.83 1.71 -20.48
CA PHE A 22 -17.17 0.68 -19.51
C PHE A 22 -17.17 -0.72 -20.14
N ILE A 23 -17.78 -0.88 -21.33
CA ILE A 23 -17.80 -2.16 -22.06
C ILE A 23 -16.39 -2.56 -22.50
N VAL A 24 -15.61 -1.62 -23.04
CA VAL A 24 -14.22 -1.84 -23.43
C VAL A 24 -13.36 -2.18 -22.21
N GLY A 25 -13.59 -1.53 -21.07
CA GLY A 25 -12.91 -1.84 -19.81
C GLY A 25 -13.29 -3.20 -19.22
N LEU A 26 -14.54 -3.65 -19.37
CA LEU A 26 -14.97 -4.98 -18.93
C LEU A 26 -14.37 -6.09 -19.79
N ILE A 27 -14.36 -5.91 -21.12
CA ILE A 27 -13.84 -6.89 -22.07
C ILE A 27 -12.30 -6.93 -22.06
N GLY A 28 -11.64 -5.77 -21.99
CA GLY A 28 -10.17 -5.68 -21.92
C GLY A 28 -9.59 -5.88 -20.52
N GLY A 29 -10.43 -5.83 -19.48
CA GLY A 29 -10.01 -5.96 -18.09
C GLY A 29 -10.04 -7.40 -17.57
N ALA A 30 -9.96 -7.53 -16.25
CA ALA A 30 -9.88 -8.83 -15.56
C ALA A 30 -11.06 -9.78 -15.86
N ILE A 31 -12.25 -9.23 -16.16
CA ILE A 31 -13.46 -10.03 -16.42
C ILE A 31 -13.41 -10.66 -17.83
N GLY A 32 -13.01 -9.92 -18.86
CA GLY A 32 -12.87 -10.48 -20.21
C GLY A 32 -11.73 -11.49 -20.32
N GLN A 33 -10.63 -11.28 -19.59
CA GLN A 33 -9.56 -12.28 -19.46
C GLN A 33 -10.03 -13.55 -18.75
N ALA A 34 -10.89 -13.44 -17.72
CA ALA A 34 -11.47 -14.60 -17.04
C ALA A 34 -12.46 -15.41 -17.91
N LEU A 35 -12.90 -14.86 -19.05
CA LEU A 35 -13.82 -15.48 -20.00
C LEU A 35 -13.12 -15.91 -21.31
N ASP A 36 -11.78 -15.92 -21.33
CA ASP A 36 -10.94 -16.30 -22.49
C ASP A 36 -11.21 -15.46 -23.75
N ILE A 37 -11.67 -14.22 -23.57
CA ILE A 37 -11.87 -13.28 -24.68
C ILE A 37 -10.52 -12.65 -25.03
N GLU A 38 -9.98 -13.01 -26.20
CA GLU A 38 -8.74 -12.43 -26.72
C GLU A 38 -8.87 -10.90 -26.83
N SER A 39 -8.19 -10.19 -25.94
CA SER A 39 -8.14 -8.73 -25.97
C SER A 39 -7.19 -8.25 -27.07
N PRO A 40 -7.53 -7.17 -27.80
CA PRO A 40 -6.62 -6.58 -28.79
C PRO A 40 -5.32 -6.16 -28.10
N GLY A 41 -4.15 -6.33 -28.73
CA GLY A 41 -2.84 -6.24 -28.06
C GLY A 41 -2.52 -4.93 -27.31
N PHE A 42 -3.27 -3.85 -27.52
CA PHE A 42 -3.20 -2.60 -26.73
C PHE A 42 -3.86 -2.71 -25.33
N LEU A 43 -4.81 -3.63 -25.16
CA LEU A 43 -5.55 -3.92 -23.92
C LEU A 43 -5.06 -5.20 -23.23
N HIS A 44 -3.93 -5.77 -23.65
CA HIS A 44 -3.31 -6.87 -22.95
C HIS A 44 -2.75 -6.35 -21.62
N VAL A 45 -3.61 -6.30 -20.61
CA VAL A 45 -3.21 -6.04 -19.24
C VAL A 45 -2.34 -7.23 -18.85
N PRO A 46 -1.02 -7.06 -18.60
CA PRO A 46 -0.21 -8.15 -18.10
C PRO A 46 -0.88 -8.62 -16.81
N VAL A 47 -1.37 -9.85 -16.82
CA VAL A 47 -1.82 -10.48 -15.59
C VAL A 47 -0.58 -10.50 -14.72
N LEU A 48 -0.56 -9.65 -13.70
CA LEU A 48 0.45 -9.70 -12.65
C LEU A 48 0.39 -11.12 -12.09
N GLU A 49 1.28 -11.99 -12.53
CA GLU A 49 1.46 -13.29 -11.92
C GLU A 49 1.99 -13.01 -10.52
N ILE A 50 1.06 -12.90 -9.56
CA ILE A 50 1.36 -12.69 -8.14
C ILE A 50 2.26 -13.83 -7.61
N HIS A 51 2.37 -14.94 -8.35
CA HIS A 51 3.23 -16.08 -8.05
C HIS A 51 4.73 -15.79 -8.15
N GLU A 52 5.18 -14.85 -9.01
CA GLU A 52 6.61 -14.49 -9.09
C GLU A 52 7.03 -13.48 -8.02
N PHE A 53 6.13 -12.58 -7.61
CA PHE A 53 6.41 -11.61 -6.52
C PHE A 53 6.66 -12.27 -5.16
N PHE A 54 6.08 -13.45 -4.90
CA PHE A 54 6.28 -14.21 -3.66
C PHE A 54 7.26 -15.37 -3.81
N LYS A 55 7.91 -15.52 -4.97
CA LYS A 55 9.02 -16.45 -5.12
C LYS A 55 10.19 -15.87 -4.34
N GLY A 56 10.18 -16.12 -3.04
CA GLY A 56 11.28 -15.83 -2.15
C GLY A 56 12.42 -16.74 -2.55
N ASP A 57 13.13 -16.38 -3.62
CA ASP A 57 14.29 -17.12 -4.09
C ASP A 57 15.21 -17.31 -2.89
N ALA A 58 15.43 -18.58 -2.57
CA ALA A 58 16.29 -18.99 -1.47
C ALA A 58 17.72 -18.63 -1.89
N ILE A 59 18.25 -17.56 -1.30
CA ILE A 59 19.59 -17.08 -1.61
C ILE A 59 20.62 -17.92 -0.84
N PHE A 60 20.22 -18.41 0.34
CA PHE A 60 21.06 -19.17 1.25
C PHE A 60 20.29 -20.33 1.87
N GLU A 61 20.89 -21.52 1.89
CA GLU A 61 20.41 -22.64 2.70
C GLU A 61 21.38 -22.89 3.85
N VAL A 62 20.88 -22.82 5.08
CA VAL A 62 21.67 -23.11 6.29
C VAL A 62 20.99 -24.24 7.05
N GLY A 63 21.63 -25.42 7.07
CA GLY A 63 21.18 -26.55 7.89
C GLY A 63 19.76 -27.07 7.59
N GLY A 64 19.27 -26.89 6.36
CA GLY A 64 17.92 -27.28 5.95
C GLY A 64 16.87 -26.16 6.04
N PHE A 65 17.25 -24.94 6.42
CA PHE A 65 16.39 -23.74 6.32
C PHE A 65 16.81 -22.86 5.14
N SER A 66 15.90 -22.67 4.21
CA SER A 66 16.06 -21.76 3.07
C SER A 66 15.72 -20.32 3.51
N ILE A 67 16.71 -19.44 3.51
CA ILE A 67 16.57 -18.02 3.81
C ILE A 67 16.27 -17.27 2.50
N SER A 68 15.06 -16.73 2.40
CA SER A 68 14.62 -15.95 1.25
C SER A 68 15.00 -14.46 1.37
N ASN A 69 15.04 -13.77 0.23
CA ASN A 69 15.15 -12.30 0.16
C ASN A 69 14.13 -11.60 1.06
N THR A 70 12.90 -12.11 1.10
CA THR A 70 11.80 -11.56 1.90
C THR A 70 12.04 -11.68 3.41
N MET A 71 12.71 -12.75 3.88
CA MET A 71 13.09 -12.89 5.29
C MET A 71 14.18 -11.89 5.68
N ILE A 72 15.17 -11.69 4.81
CA ILE A 72 16.23 -10.69 5.05
C ILE A 72 15.63 -9.27 5.08
N ALA A 73 14.76 -8.94 4.13
CA ALA A 73 14.06 -7.66 4.09
C ALA A 73 13.26 -7.41 5.38
N ALA A 74 12.55 -8.44 5.87
CA ALA A 74 11.81 -8.35 7.13
C ALA A 74 12.73 -8.10 8.33
N TRP A 75 13.87 -8.78 8.45
CA TRP A 75 14.83 -8.56 9.52
C TRP A 75 15.45 -7.15 9.47
N VAL A 76 15.83 -6.69 8.28
CA VAL A 76 16.33 -5.32 8.07
C VAL A 76 15.29 -4.29 8.49
N THR A 77 14.03 -4.50 8.12
CA THR A 77 12.91 -3.63 8.53
C THR A 77 12.80 -3.57 10.05
N VAL A 78 12.82 -4.72 10.74
CA VAL A 78 12.74 -4.78 12.21
C VAL A 78 13.90 -4.02 12.85
N VAL A 79 15.13 -4.25 12.40
CA VAL A 79 16.31 -3.56 12.92
C VAL A 79 16.21 -2.05 12.72
N LEU A 80 15.75 -1.60 11.56
CA LEU A 80 15.59 -0.19 11.25
C LEU A 80 14.53 0.48 12.12
N VAL A 81 13.34 -0.12 12.24
CA VAL A 81 12.24 0.41 13.05
C VAL A 81 12.64 0.46 14.53
N VAL A 82 13.22 -0.62 15.06
CA VAL A 82 13.71 -0.67 16.45
C VAL A 82 14.84 0.34 16.66
N GLY A 83 15.76 0.48 15.71
CA GLY A 83 16.85 1.45 15.76
C GLY A 83 16.34 2.90 15.84
N ILE A 84 15.35 3.25 15.03
CA ILE A 84 14.70 4.57 15.05
C ILE A 84 13.96 4.78 16.36
N ALA A 85 13.19 3.80 16.83
CA ALA A 85 12.47 3.88 18.09
C ALA A 85 13.43 4.09 19.28
N LEU A 86 14.53 3.34 19.34
CA LEU A 86 15.56 3.51 20.36
C LEU A 86 16.24 4.88 20.24
N ALA A 87 16.60 5.32 19.04
CA ALA A 87 17.22 6.63 18.83
C ALA A 87 16.30 7.79 19.26
N ALA A 88 15.01 7.69 18.98
CA ALA A 88 14.01 8.69 19.36
C ALA A 88 13.74 8.71 20.88
N THR A 89 13.74 7.55 21.53
CA THR A 89 13.39 7.41 22.97
C THR A 89 14.58 7.54 23.92
N ARG A 90 15.82 7.34 23.46
CA ARG A 90 17.03 7.29 24.33
C ARG A 90 17.35 8.58 25.08
N LYS A 91 16.91 9.75 24.58
CA LYS A 91 17.14 11.06 25.21
C LYS A 91 15.87 11.92 25.19
N MET A 92 14.75 11.37 25.68
CA MET A 92 13.50 12.13 25.78
C MET A 92 13.68 13.39 26.61
N ARG A 93 13.21 14.50 26.06
CA ARG A 93 13.13 15.81 26.73
C ARG A 93 11.70 16.32 26.63
N ILE A 94 11.29 17.14 27.60
CA ILE A 94 9.97 17.80 27.60
C ILE A 94 9.80 18.71 26.37
N ILE A 95 10.89 19.39 25.96
CA ILE A 95 10.92 20.13 24.69
C ILE A 95 11.50 19.19 23.62
N PRO A 96 10.68 18.75 22.64
CA PRO A 96 11.11 17.75 21.67
C PRO A 96 12.24 18.30 20.80
N ARG A 97 13.25 17.45 20.58
CA ARG A 97 14.28 17.68 19.56
C ARG A 97 13.81 17.16 18.20
N ARG A 98 14.47 17.55 17.10
CA ARG A 98 14.07 17.25 15.71
C ARG A 98 13.56 15.81 15.49
N LEU A 99 14.32 14.79 15.90
CA LEU A 99 13.93 13.38 15.70
C LEU A 99 12.75 12.94 16.59
N GLN A 100 12.75 13.35 17.86
CA GLN A 100 11.64 13.06 18.78
C GLN A 100 10.35 13.70 18.28
N GLY A 101 10.41 14.98 17.87
CA GLY A 101 9.24 15.71 17.36
C GLY A 101 8.67 15.10 16.08
N LEU A 102 9.51 14.64 15.15
CA LEU A 102 9.04 13.96 13.94
C LEU A 102 8.27 12.67 14.27
N VAL A 103 8.81 11.87 15.19
CA VAL A 103 8.19 10.61 15.63
C VAL A 103 6.91 10.87 16.41
N GLU A 104 6.89 11.86 17.30
CA GLU A 104 5.70 12.26 18.06
C GLU A 104 4.57 12.73 17.14
N VAL A 105 4.86 13.61 16.18
CA VAL A 105 3.86 14.07 15.20
C VAL A 105 3.31 12.90 14.38
N GLY A 106 4.18 11.97 13.95
CA GLY A 106 3.75 10.78 13.22
C GLY A 106 2.87 9.85 14.05
N LEU A 107 3.23 9.60 15.32
CA LEU A 107 2.46 8.76 16.23
C LEU A 107 1.12 9.41 16.62
N GLU A 108 1.10 10.73 16.81
CA GLU A 108 -0.12 11.47 17.12
C GLU A 108 -1.09 11.45 15.93
N ALA A 109 -0.60 11.66 14.71
CA ALA A 109 -1.41 11.53 13.49
C ALA A 109 -2.01 10.11 13.36
N LEU A 110 -1.20 9.09 13.63
CA LEU A 110 -1.65 7.70 13.60
C LEU A 110 -2.66 7.39 14.70
N LEU A 111 -2.47 7.93 15.90
CA LEU A 111 -3.42 7.76 17.01
C LEU A 111 -4.77 8.39 16.67
N ASN A 112 -4.76 9.62 16.14
CA ASN A 112 -5.97 10.32 15.71
C ASN A 112 -6.70 9.54 14.59
N PHE A 113 -5.96 8.94 13.66
CA PHE A 113 -6.54 8.08 12.63
C PHE A 113 -7.21 6.84 13.24
N VAL A 114 -6.52 6.13 14.14
CA VAL A 114 -7.06 4.93 14.80
C VAL A 114 -8.26 5.27 15.68
N GLU A 115 -8.22 6.35 16.44
CA GLU A 115 -9.36 6.82 17.24
C GLU A 115 -10.54 7.27 16.35
N GLY A 116 -10.28 7.82 15.17
CA GLY A 116 -11.31 8.20 14.19
C GLY A 116 -12.07 6.99 13.62
N VAL A 117 -11.39 5.86 13.43
CA VAL A 117 -11.98 4.63 12.86
C VAL A 117 -12.61 3.75 13.95
N ALA A 118 -11.90 3.49 15.05
CA ALA A 118 -12.33 2.55 16.10
C ALA A 118 -13.06 3.22 17.27
N GLY A 119 -13.11 4.55 17.31
CA GLY A 119 -13.63 5.35 18.43
C GLY A 119 -12.63 5.46 19.60
N LYS A 120 -12.76 6.50 20.42
CA LYS A 120 -11.77 6.84 21.49
C LYS A 120 -11.49 5.71 22.50
N LYS A 121 -12.50 4.91 22.85
CA LYS A 121 -12.38 3.85 23.86
C LYS A 121 -11.63 2.62 23.34
N ASN A 122 -11.92 2.21 22.11
CA ASN A 122 -11.30 1.03 21.50
C ASN A 122 -10.01 1.40 20.77
N GLY A 123 -9.92 2.59 20.17
CA GLY A 123 -8.77 3.08 19.44
C GLY A 123 -7.48 3.03 20.26
N ARG A 124 -7.49 3.51 21.50
CA ARG A 124 -6.32 3.42 22.39
C ARG A 124 -5.91 1.99 22.77
N ARG A 125 -6.87 1.07 22.80
CA ARG A 125 -6.60 -0.35 23.14
C ARG A 125 -5.94 -1.08 21.96
N PHE A 126 -6.39 -0.79 20.74
CA PHE A 126 -5.86 -1.40 19.51
C PHE A 126 -4.66 -0.64 18.92
N PHE A 127 -4.45 0.61 19.33
CA PHE A 127 -3.40 1.47 18.81
C PHE A 127 -2.03 0.80 18.74
N PRO A 128 -1.52 0.11 19.78
CA PRO A 128 -0.18 -0.49 19.70
C PRO A 128 -0.06 -1.50 18.56
N VAL A 129 -1.06 -2.38 18.39
CA VAL A 129 -1.07 -3.41 17.35
C VAL A 129 -1.16 -2.78 15.97
N VAL A 130 -2.13 -1.87 15.79
CA VAL A 130 -2.34 -1.18 14.51
C VAL A 130 -1.11 -0.36 14.13
N ALA A 131 -0.52 0.34 15.10
CA ALA A 131 0.66 1.16 14.86
C ALA A 131 1.88 0.33 14.48
N THR A 132 2.13 -0.80 15.15
CA THR A 132 3.24 -1.69 14.79
C THR A 132 3.08 -2.26 13.38
N ILE A 133 1.88 -2.75 13.03
CA ILE A 133 1.61 -3.28 11.69
C ILE A 133 1.78 -2.17 10.63
N PHE A 134 1.20 -1.01 10.88
CA PHE A 134 1.24 0.12 9.93
C PHE A 134 2.66 0.60 9.67
N ILE A 135 3.43 0.84 10.75
CA ILE A 135 4.83 1.25 10.65
C ILE A 135 5.63 0.16 9.93
N PHE A 136 5.48 -1.11 10.31
CA PHE A 136 6.19 -2.21 9.67
C PHE A 136 5.91 -2.27 8.16
N VAL A 137 4.64 -2.24 7.75
CA VAL A 137 4.24 -2.33 6.34
C VAL A 137 4.75 -1.13 5.54
N ILE A 138 4.69 0.08 6.08
CA ILE A 138 5.20 1.27 5.38
C ILE A 138 6.71 1.19 5.17
N PHE A 139 7.47 0.81 6.20
CA PHE A 139 8.92 0.66 6.05
C PHE A 139 9.27 -0.45 5.06
N ASN A 140 8.53 -1.57 5.06
CA ASN A 140 8.71 -2.64 4.09
C ASN A 140 8.40 -2.15 2.66
N ALA A 141 7.32 -1.39 2.49
CA ALA A 141 6.95 -0.80 1.20
C ALA A 141 8.04 0.13 0.68
N TYR A 142 8.64 0.97 1.54
CA TYR A 142 9.78 1.81 1.14
C TYR A 142 11.05 1.01 0.88
N LEU A 143 11.30 -0.07 1.61
CA LEU A 143 12.46 -0.93 1.37
C LEU A 143 12.35 -1.66 0.03
N ALA A 144 11.15 -2.04 -0.39
CA ALA A 144 10.90 -2.65 -1.71
C ALA A 144 11.24 -1.71 -2.89
N LEU A 145 11.32 -0.38 -2.68
CA LEU A 145 11.79 0.55 -3.71
C LEU A 145 13.31 0.49 -3.92
N PHE A 146 14.07 -0.08 -2.99
CA PHE A 146 15.51 -0.23 -3.19
C PHE A 146 15.78 -1.32 -4.24
N PRO A 147 16.75 -1.09 -5.16
CA PRO A 147 17.09 -2.05 -6.23
C PRO A 147 17.65 -3.39 -5.70
N PHE A 148 17.85 -3.50 -4.39
CA PHE A 148 18.29 -4.73 -3.73
C PHE A 148 17.12 -5.62 -3.27
N PHE A 149 15.92 -5.07 -3.09
CA PHE A 149 14.73 -5.79 -2.60
C PHE A 149 13.51 -5.71 -3.53
N GLY A 150 13.52 -4.81 -4.51
CA GLY A 150 12.52 -4.75 -5.58
C GLY A 150 12.75 -5.82 -6.66
N PRO A 151 11.75 -6.07 -7.52
CA PRO A 151 11.86 -6.98 -8.66
C PRO A 151 12.90 -6.50 -9.69
#